data_AF-A0A3Q0J812-F1
#
_entry.id   AF-A0A3Q0J812-F1
#
_cell.length_a   1.000
_cell.length_b   1.000
_cell.length_c   1.000
_cell.angle_alpha   90.00
_cell.angle_beta   90.00
_cell.angle_gamma   90.00
#
_symmetry.space_group_name_H-M   'P 1'
#
loop_
_entity.id
_entity.type
_entity.pdbx_description
1 polymer ?
#
loop_
_entity_poly.entity_id
_entity_poly.type
_entity_poly.pdbx_seq_one_letter_code
_entity_poly.pdbx_strand_id
1 'polypeptide(L)'
;MQQGFKSDISVVLLYAPWDADSQLARQEFDVTCRFYSKQIKFLAINCWHPGSTCRNHFTKLTRYPVILIYIQAGQEVHAIQYKGHLHADHIISFVTHVLNPISKIDSTSHLSRFKSNNDGLVVLCADLDTALGARLYKVFYSVAVKFLEYDAYREIKFAAVLNSQVSLYVTKVFPSLVLLNFNNSLVRDAFFYIEVKRLFPLLEE
;
A
#
# COMPACT_ATOMS: atom_id res chain seq x y z
N MET A 1 13.97 -2.99 21.84
CA MET A 1 14.53 -3.37 20.53
C MET A 1 13.40 -3.35 19.51
N GLN A 2 13.38 -2.36 18.61
CA GLN A 2 12.41 -2.33 17.51
C GLN A 2 12.81 -3.40 16.50
N GLN A 3 12.10 -4.53 16.46
CA GLN A 3 12.17 -5.41 15.29
C GLN A 3 11.36 -4.76 14.18
N GLY A 4 12.01 -3.91 13.39
CA GLY A 4 11.46 -3.44 12.12
C GLY A 4 11.40 -4.64 11.16
N PHE A 5 10.21 -4.95 10.64
CA PHE A 5 10.07 -5.84 9.50
C PHE A 5 10.90 -5.24 8.36
N LYS A 6 12.04 -5.87 8.02
CA LYS A 6 12.81 -5.49 6.84
C LYS A 6 12.03 -6.00 5.64
N SER A 7 11.35 -5.10 4.93
CA SER A 7 10.68 -5.40 3.68
C SER A 7 11.61 -5.14 2.51
N ASP A 8 11.73 -6.13 1.62
CA ASP A 8 12.44 -5.95 0.36
C ASP A 8 11.42 -5.53 -0.70
N ILE A 9 11.67 -4.40 -1.36
CA ILE A 9 10.78 -3.84 -2.38
C ILE A 9 11.47 -3.86 -3.74
N SER A 10 10.73 -4.29 -4.76
CA SER A 10 11.17 -4.26 -6.15
C SER A 10 10.11 -3.61 -7.02
N VAL A 11 10.52 -2.72 -7.94
CA VAL A 11 9.65 -2.07 -8.91
C VAL A 11 10.01 -2.60 -10.30
N VAL A 12 9.02 -3.12 -11.01
CA VAL A 12 9.17 -3.79 -12.30
C VAL A 12 8.37 -3.06 -13.37
N LEU A 13 9.04 -2.60 -14.42
CA LEU A 13 8.43 -2.02 -15.62
C LEU A 13 8.31 -3.12 -16.69
N LEU A 14 7.09 -3.56 -16.97
CA LEU A 14 6.78 -4.40 -18.13
C LEU A 14 6.49 -3.46 -19.32
N TYR A 15 7.34 -3.48 -20.34
CA TYR A 15 7.24 -2.54 -21.47
C TYR A 15 7.19 -3.25 -22.83
N ALA A 16 6.76 -2.51 -23.85
CA ALA A 16 6.87 -2.88 -25.26
C ALA A 16 7.69 -1.81 -26.01
N PRO A 17 8.64 -2.16 -26.87
CA PRO A 17 9.54 -1.18 -27.49
C PRO A 17 8.86 -0.26 -28.52
N TRP A 18 7.77 -0.72 -29.14
CA TRP A 18 7.00 0.03 -30.13
C TRP A 18 5.92 0.93 -29.53
N ASP A 19 5.65 0.79 -28.23
CA ASP A 19 4.61 1.53 -27.54
C ASP A 19 5.11 2.92 -27.12
N ALA A 20 4.36 3.97 -27.46
CA ALA A 20 4.77 5.35 -27.24
C ALA A 20 4.89 5.68 -25.74
N ASP A 21 3.92 5.23 -24.93
CA ASP A 21 3.93 5.44 -23.49
C ASP A 21 5.12 4.72 -22.83
N SER A 22 5.48 3.53 -23.32
CA SER A 22 6.66 2.79 -22.87
C SER A 22 7.96 3.53 -23.17
N GLN A 23 8.05 4.20 -24.33
CA GLN A 23 9.22 5.01 -24.68
C GLN A 23 9.34 6.24 -23.78
N LEU A 24 8.22 6.90 -23.46
CA LEU A 24 8.19 8.03 -22.52
C LEU A 24 8.53 7.61 -21.10
N ALA A 25 7.87 6.56 -20.59
CA ALA A 25 8.04 6.05 -19.23
C ALA A 25 9.49 5.62 -18.93
N ARG A 26 10.28 5.25 -19.95
CA ARG A 26 11.68 4.87 -19.77
C ARG A 26 12.49 5.93 -19.02
N GLN A 27 12.35 7.20 -19.38
CA GLN A 27 13.13 8.29 -18.76
C GLN A 27 12.69 8.52 -17.32
N GLU A 28 11.37 8.60 -17.11
CA GLU A 28 10.75 8.82 -15.80
C GLU A 28 11.04 7.66 -14.82
N PHE A 29 11.07 6.43 -15.34
CA PHE A 29 11.44 5.24 -14.59
C PHE A 29 12.92 5.23 -14.19
N ASP A 30 13.83 5.68 -15.06
CA ASP A 30 15.26 5.82 -14.73
C ASP A 30 15.49 6.89 -13.65
N VAL A 31 14.78 8.03 -13.73
CA VAL A 31 14.83 9.06 -12.68
C VAL A 31 14.37 8.49 -11.33
N THR A 32 13.27 7.75 -11.32
CA THR A 32 12.76 7.08 -10.11
C THR A 32 13.77 6.06 -9.56
N CYS A 33 14.39 5.27 -10.44
CA CYS A 33 15.43 4.30 -10.07
C CYS A 33 16.62 4.98 -9.39
N ARG A 34 17.13 6.08 -9.97
CA ARG A 34 18.24 6.85 -9.38
C ARG A 34 17.88 7.41 -8.02
N PHE A 35 16.67 7.93 -7.85
CA PHE A 35 16.18 8.46 -6.58
C PHE A 35 16.22 7.40 -5.46
N TYR A 36 15.85 6.15 -5.75
CA TYR A 36 15.80 5.05 -4.78
C TYR A 36 16.95 4.04 -4.87
N SER A 37 18.02 4.38 -5.58
CA SER A 37 19.15 3.51 -5.95
C SER A 37 19.78 2.71 -4.80
N LYS A 38 19.68 3.19 -3.55
CA LYS A 38 20.25 2.54 -2.36
C LYS A 38 19.33 1.55 -1.65
N GLN A 39 18.03 1.58 -1.92
CA GLN A 39 17.02 0.91 -1.08
C GLN A 39 16.04 0.02 -1.84
N ILE A 40 15.80 0.27 -3.13
CA ILE A 40 14.80 -0.46 -3.92
C ILE A 40 15.44 -0.99 -5.19
N LYS A 41 15.04 -2.19 -5.60
CA LYS A 41 15.49 -2.82 -6.84
C LYS A 41 14.55 -2.43 -7.98
N PHE A 42 15.11 -2.00 -9.11
CA PHE A 42 14.34 -1.66 -10.31
C PHE A 42 14.68 -2.61 -11.45
N LEU A 43 13.67 -3.09 -12.15
CA LEU A 43 13.82 -3.95 -13.33
C LEU A 43 12.92 -3.44 -14.45
N ALA A 44 13.42 -3.47 -15.68
CA ALA A 44 12.62 -3.21 -16.87
C ALA A 44 12.70 -4.43 -17.79
N ILE A 45 11.53 -4.99 -18.15
CA ILE A 45 11.41 -6.23 -18.91
C ILE A 45 10.61 -5.95 -20.17
N ASN A 46 11.20 -6.22 -21.33
CA ASN A 46 10.47 -6.26 -22.59
C ASN A 46 9.52 -7.46 -22.55
N CYS A 47 8.24 -7.21 -22.31
CA CYS A 47 7.23 -8.25 -22.06
C CYS A 47 6.20 -8.33 -23.20
N TRP A 48 6.58 -7.92 -24.41
CA TRP A 48 5.70 -7.93 -25.58
C TRP A 48 5.83 -9.21 -26.43
N HIS A 49 7.03 -9.76 -26.54
CA HIS A 49 7.33 -10.77 -27.56
C HIS A 49 6.45 -12.03 -27.41
N PRO A 50 5.69 -12.43 -28.45
CA PRO A 50 4.88 -13.65 -28.42
C PRO A 50 5.74 -14.88 -28.10
N GLY A 51 5.21 -15.79 -27.28
CA GLY A 51 5.92 -17.02 -26.89
C GLY A 51 7.07 -16.82 -25.89
N SER A 52 7.43 -15.58 -25.54
CA SER A 52 8.41 -15.31 -24.47
C SER A 52 7.89 -15.75 -23.10
N THR A 53 8.79 -16.14 -22.20
CA THR A 53 8.45 -16.50 -20.82
C THR A 53 7.65 -15.40 -20.11
N CYS A 54 8.01 -14.13 -20.34
CA CYS A 54 7.29 -13.01 -19.74
C CYS A 54 5.85 -12.92 -20.26
N ARG A 55 5.65 -12.97 -21.59
CA ARG A 55 4.31 -12.89 -22.19
C ARG A 55 3.44 -14.07 -21.79
N ASN A 56 4.02 -15.26 -21.65
CA ASN A 56 3.33 -16.47 -21.21
C ASN A 56 2.95 -16.41 -19.71
N HIS A 57 3.72 -15.71 -18.88
CA HIS A 57 3.38 -15.49 -17.47
C HIS A 57 2.31 -14.40 -17.33
N PHE A 58 2.41 -13.33 -18.12
CA PHE A 58 1.50 -12.18 -18.10
C PHE A 58 0.54 -12.19 -19.30
N THR A 59 -0.23 -13.28 -19.47
CA THR A 59 -1.14 -13.48 -20.62
C THR A 59 -2.25 -12.43 -20.71
N LYS A 60 -2.69 -11.91 -19.55
CA LYS A 60 -3.73 -10.87 -19.43
C LYS A 60 -3.22 -9.46 -19.68
N LEU A 61 -1.94 -9.26 -20.00
CA LEU A 61 -1.37 -7.94 -20.25
C LEU A 61 -1.93 -7.37 -21.57
N THR A 62 -2.84 -6.42 -21.47
CA THR A 62 -3.54 -5.80 -22.62
C THR A 62 -2.95 -4.46 -23.03
N ARG A 63 -2.12 -3.83 -22.19
CA ARG A 63 -1.54 -2.51 -22.41
C ARG A 63 -0.12 -2.44 -21.88
N TYR A 64 0.65 -1.52 -22.43
CA TYR A 64 1.99 -1.15 -21.99
C TYR A 64 2.05 0.36 -21.77
N PRO A 65 2.97 0.84 -20.92
CA PRO A 65 3.72 0.07 -19.95
C PRO A 65 2.85 -0.36 -18.76
N VAL A 66 3.31 -1.35 -18.00
CA VAL A 66 2.75 -1.69 -16.68
C VAL A 66 3.86 -1.67 -15.64
N ILE A 67 3.65 -0.89 -14.58
CA ILE A 67 4.55 -0.82 -13.43
C ILE A 67 3.96 -1.67 -12.30
N LEU A 68 4.68 -2.71 -11.90
CA LEU A 68 4.36 -3.61 -10.79
C LEU A 68 5.31 -3.37 -9.63
N ILE A 69 4.79 -3.40 -8.41
CA ILE A 69 5.57 -3.27 -7.19
C ILE A 69 5.41 -4.56 -6.41
N TYR A 70 6.53 -5.23 -6.17
CA TYR A 70 6.63 -6.42 -5.34
C TYR A 70 7.19 -6.05 -3.98
N ILE A 71 6.52 -6.50 -2.92
CA ILE A 71 6.85 -6.21 -1.53
C ILE A 71 6.98 -7.55 -0.81
N GLN A 72 8.19 -7.90 -0.40
CA GLN A 72 8.44 -9.04 0.45
C GLN A 72 8.37 -8.60 1.91
N ALA A 73 7.32 -8.98 2.64
CA ALA A 73 7.18 -8.73 4.06
C ALA A 73 7.29 -10.07 4.81
N GLY A 74 8.51 -10.44 5.22
CA GLY A 74 8.76 -11.73 5.87
C GLY A 74 8.49 -12.88 4.89
N GLN A 75 7.50 -13.74 5.19
CA GLN A 75 7.10 -14.83 4.32
C GLN A 75 6.01 -14.44 3.30
N GLU A 76 5.43 -13.24 3.42
CA GLU A 76 4.38 -12.78 2.51
C GLU A 76 4.94 -11.96 1.36
N VAL A 77 4.33 -12.15 0.19
CA VAL A 77 4.61 -11.37 -1.01
C VAL A 77 3.34 -10.63 -1.39
N HIS A 78 3.42 -9.31 -1.45
CA HIS A 78 2.38 -8.49 -2.03
C HIS A 78 2.85 -8.00 -3.39
N ALA A 79 1.97 -8.11 -4.39
CA ALA A 79 2.19 -7.53 -5.70
C ALA A 79 1.05 -6.54 -5.97
N ILE A 80 1.41 -5.30 -6.32
CA ILE A 80 0.44 -4.28 -6.68
C ILE A 80 0.81 -3.58 -7.98
N GLN A 81 -0.20 -3.17 -8.75
CA GLN A 81 0.00 -2.38 -9.96
C GLN A 81 -0.12 -0.87 -9.69
N TYR A 82 0.86 -0.10 -10.14
CA TYR A 82 0.74 1.35 -10.23
C TYR A 82 -0.12 1.74 -11.43
N LYS A 83 -1.14 2.57 -11.19
CA LYS A 83 -2.13 3.02 -12.20
C LYS A 83 -2.20 4.55 -12.33
N GLY A 84 -1.23 5.29 -11.75
CA GLY A 84 -1.15 6.75 -11.85
C GLY A 84 -0.39 7.24 -13.10
N HIS A 85 -0.13 8.55 -13.17
CA HIS A 85 0.61 9.16 -14.27
C HIS A 85 2.07 8.70 -14.33
N LEU A 86 2.59 8.53 -15.55
CA LEU A 86 3.92 7.96 -15.78
C LEU A 86 5.08 8.95 -15.58
N HIS A 87 4.90 10.03 -14.80
CA HIS A 87 5.98 10.95 -14.42
C HIS A 87 6.68 10.52 -13.13
N ALA A 88 7.99 10.81 -13.05
CA ALA A 88 8.84 10.37 -11.96
C ALA A 88 8.37 10.86 -10.60
N ASP A 89 7.88 12.09 -10.48
CA ASP A 89 7.37 12.65 -9.23
C ASP A 89 6.19 11.85 -8.68
N HIS A 90 5.24 11.47 -9.55
CA HIS A 90 4.10 10.64 -9.18
C HIS A 90 4.51 9.20 -8.84
N ILE A 91 5.43 8.60 -9.59
CA ILE A 91 5.95 7.26 -9.29
C ILE A 91 6.73 7.28 -7.96
N ILE A 92 7.56 8.30 -7.72
CA ILE A 92 8.33 8.47 -6.49
C ILE A 92 7.38 8.61 -5.28
N SER A 93 6.33 9.43 -5.42
CA SER A 93 5.31 9.59 -4.39
C SER A 93 4.61 8.27 -4.08
N PHE A 94 4.20 7.53 -5.11
CA PHE A 94 3.59 6.22 -4.96
C PHE A 94 4.50 5.22 -4.23
N VAL A 95 5.78 5.14 -4.63
CA VAL A 95 6.77 4.27 -3.96
C VAL A 95 6.96 4.69 -2.50
N THR A 96 6.91 5.98 -2.19
CA THR A 96 6.94 6.48 -0.80
C THR A 96 5.73 5.98 -0.01
N HIS A 97 4.55 5.98 -0.62
CA HIS A 97 3.33 5.45 -0.02
C HIS A 97 3.43 3.94 0.24
N VAL A 98 4.03 3.18 -0.68
CA VAL A 98 4.26 1.74 -0.53
C VAL A 98 5.26 1.43 0.59
N LEU A 99 6.30 2.25 0.75
CA LEU A 99 7.27 2.11 1.86
C LEU A 99 6.61 2.34 3.22
N ASN A 100 5.60 3.20 3.28
CA ASN A 100 4.94 3.62 4.52
C ASN A 100 3.41 3.54 4.38
N PRO A 101 2.82 2.35 4.20
CA PRO A 101 1.41 2.22 3.87
C PRO A 101 0.53 2.57 5.09
N ILE A 102 1.03 2.33 6.31
CA ILE A 102 0.35 2.62 7.57
C ILE A 102 1.16 3.62 8.40
N SER A 103 0.52 4.68 8.88
CA SER A 103 1.09 5.63 9.84
C SER A 103 0.84 5.13 11.27
N LYS A 104 1.89 4.96 12.07
CA LYS A 104 1.76 4.58 13.48
C LYS A 104 1.47 5.83 14.32
N ILE A 105 0.41 5.77 15.12
CA ILE A 105 -0.03 6.86 15.98
C ILE A 105 0.27 6.48 17.43
N ASP A 106 1.07 7.31 18.09
CA ASP A 106 1.65 7.08 19.41
C ASP A 106 1.09 8.02 20.49
N SER A 107 0.40 9.09 20.10
CA SER A 107 -0.11 10.12 21.00
C SER A 107 -1.42 10.73 20.48
N THR A 108 -2.19 11.32 21.39
CA THR A 108 -3.46 11.98 21.07
C THR A 108 -3.26 13.25 20.25
N SER A 109 -2.19 14.01 20.51
CA SER A 109 -1.81 15.17 19.70
C SER A 109 -1.48 14.78 18.26
N HIS A 110 -0.76 13.67 18.07
CA HIS A 110 -0.47 13.14 16.74
C HIS A 110 -1.77 12.70 16.05
N LEU A 111 -2.65 11.97 16.75
CA LEU A 111 -3.96 11.57 16.22
C LEU A 111 -4.80 12.78 15.75
N SER A 112 -4.93 13.80 16.58
CA SER A 112 -5.71 15.01 16.27
C SER A 112 -5.15 15.74 15.05
N ARG A 113 -3.81 15.95 15.00
CA ARG A 113 -3.16 16.56 13.84
C ARG A 113 -3.32 15.72 12.59
N PHE A 114 -3.20 14.39 12.71
CA PHE A 114 -3.37 13.47 11.60
C PHE A 114 -4.82 13.50 11.09
N LYS A 115 -5.82 13.61 11.96
CA LYS A 115 -7.22 13.77 11.56
C LYS A 115 -7.46 15.12 10.87
N SER A 116 -6.92 16.23 11.40
CA SER A 116 -7.15 17.56 10.83
C SER A 116 -6.52 17.78 9.45
N ASN A 117 -5.46 17.03 9.13
CA ASN A 117 -4.73 17.17 7.87
C ASN A 117 -5.22 16.22 6.76
N ASN A 118 -6.22 15.37 7.03
CA ASN A 118 -6.65 14.31 6.12
C ASN A 118 -8.16 14.15 6.12
N ASP A 119 -8.76 14.12 4.92
CA ASP A 119 -10.22 14.04 4.77
C ASP A 119 -10.76 12.62 4.98
N GLY A 120 -9.97 11.60 4.64
CA GLY A 120 -10.32 10.18 4.79
C GLY A 120 -9.25 9.41 5.56
N LEU A 121 -9.66 8.73 6.62
CA LEU A 121 -8.75 7.99 7.48
C LEU A 121 -9.36 6.66 7.93
N VAL A 122 -8.64 5.56 7.72
CA VAL A 122 -8.95 4.24 8.28
C VAL A 122 -7.99 3.98 9.42
N VAL A 123 -8.51 3.79 10.63
CA VAL A 123 -7.72 3.58 11.85
C VAL A 123 -7.94 2.17 12.38
N LEU A 124 -6.87 1.39 12.47
CA LEU A 124 -6.83 0.18 13.28
C LEU A 124 -6.48 0.54 14.73
N CYS A 125 -7.33 0.18 15.68
CA CYS A 125 -7.00 0.18 17.10
C CYS A 125 -6.81 -1.27 17.55
N ALA A 126 -5.58 -1.68 17.87
CA ALA A 126 -5.27 -3.04 18.29
C ALA A 126 -3.99 -3.09 19.10
N ASP A 127 -3.88 -4.06 20.03
CA ASP A 127 -2.69 -4.24 20.85
C ASP A 127 -1.76 -5.24 20.17
N LEU A 128 -0.59 -4.79 19.73
CA LEU A 128 0.40 -5.64 19.07
C LEU A 128 0.98 -6.71 19.99
N ASP A 129 0.91 -6.53 21.32
CA ASP A 129 1.40 -7.52 22.26
C ASP A 129 0.48 -8.75 22.32
N THR A 130 -0.73 -8.64 21.77
CA THR A 130 -1.68 -9.75 21.65
C THR A 130 -1.56 -10.49 20.33
N ALA A 131 -1.72 -11.82 20.35
CA ALA A 131 -1.71 -12.63 19.13
C ALA A 131 -2.86 -12.28 18.15
N LEU A 132 -3.97 -11.72 18.65
CA LEU A 132 -5.05 -11.22 17.82
C LEU A 132 -4.67 -9.88 17.15
N GLY A 133 -4.14 -8.92 17.92
CA GLY A 133 -3.76 -7.62 17.38
C GLY A 133 -2.61 -7.70 16.38
N ALA A 134 -1.62 -8.57 16.61
CA ALA A 134 -0.58 -8.86 15.61
C ALA A 134 -1.16 -9.42 14.29
N ARG A 135 -2.16 -10.32 14.38
CA ARG A 135 -2.87 -10.84 13.20
C ARG A 135 -3.68 -9.77 12.48
N LEU A 136 -4.42 -8.94 13.23
CA LEU A 136 -5.21 -7.85 12.66
C LEU A 136 -4.32 -6.80 11.99
N TYR A 137 -3.19 -6.44 12.59
CA TYR A 137 -2.22 -5.50 11.98
C TYR A 137 -1.67 -6.04 10.66
N LYS A 138 -1.37 -7.34 10.60
CA LYS A 138 -0.90 -7.99 9.38
C LYS A 138 -1.93 -7.93 8.26
N VAL A 139 -3.20 -8.27 8.55
CA VAL A 139 -4.30 -8.14 7.59
C VAL A 139 -4.48 -6.68 7.16
N PHE A 140 -4.44 -5.76 8.12
CA PHE A 140 -4.58 -4.33 7.87
C PHE A 140 -3.46 -3.78 6.97
N TYR A 141 -2.22 -4.26 7.14
CA TYR A 141 -1.09 -3.93 6.26
C TYR A 141 -1.35 -4.39 4.83
N SER A 142 -1.78 -5.64 4.64
CA SER A 142 -2.12 -6.18 3.31
C SER A 142 -3.21 -5.37 2.62
N VAL A 143 -4.24 -4.96 3.37
CA VAL A 143 -5.31 -4.08 2.87
C VAL A 143 -4.76 -2.71 2.49
N ALA A 144 -3.99 -2.07 3.37
CA ALA A 144 -3.41 -0.75 3.12
C ALA A 144 -2.53 -0.74 1.85
N VAL A 145 -1.72 -1.79 1.66
CA VAL A 145 -0.88 -1.96 0.47
C VAL A 145 -1.74 -2.16 -0.79
N LYS A 146 -2.71 -3.09 -0.76
CA LYS A 146 -3.56 -3.35 -1.94
C LYS A 146 -4.42 -2.15 -2.31
N PHE A 147 -4.87 -1.38 -1.32
CA PHE A 147 -5.68 -0.18 -1.53
C PHE A 147 -4.97 0.89 -2.38
N LEU A 148 -3.63 0.94 -2.34
CA LEU A 148 -2.85 1.85 -3.18
C LEU A 148 -3.04 1.61 -4.69
N GLU A 149 -3.46 0.42 -5.13
CA GLU A 149 -3.82 0.22 -6.54
C GLU A 149 -5.03 1.04 -7.00
N TYR A 150 -5.91 1.39 -6.06
CA TYR A 150 -7.13 2.16 -6.30
C TYR A 150 -6.90 3.64 -5.99
N ASP A 151 -6.12 3.93 -4.95
CA ASP A 151 -5.82 5.28 -4.49
C ASP A 151 -4.30 5.53 -4.49
N ALA A 152 -3.76 5.74 -5.70
CA ALA A 152 -2.32 5.95 -5.89
C ALA A 152 -1.82 7.28 -5.28
N TYR A 153 -2.70 8.27 -5.16
CA TYR A 153 -2.41 9.59 -4.60
C TYR A 153 -2.60 9.65 -3.08
N ARG A 154 -3.19 8.61 -2.49
CA ARG A 154 -3.37 8.41 -1.05
C ARG A 154 -4.24 9.49 -0.41
N GLU A 155 -5.41 9.72 -1.02
CA GLU A 155 -6.48 10.54 -0.45
C GLU A 155 -7.00 9.94 0.87
N ILE A 156 -7.12 8.61 0.93
CA ILE A 156 -7.45 7.88 2.16
C ILE A 156 -6.17 7.36 2.81
N LYS A 157 -5.95 7.75 4.07
CA LYS A 157 -4.79 7.30 4.84
C LYS A 157 -5.13 6.16 5.77
N PHE A 158 -4.17 5.26 5.94
CA PHE A 158 -4.25 4.17 6.89
C PHE A 158 -3.39 4.51 8.10
N ALA A 159 -3.94 4.36 9.29
CA ALA A 159 -3.25 4.58 10.55
C ALA A 159 -3.48 3.44 11.53
N ALA A 160 -2.49 3.19 12.40
CA ALA A 160 -2.60 2.21 13.47
C ALA A 160 -2.31 2.88 14.82
N VAL A 161 -3.29 2.79 15.72
CA VAL A 161 -3.17 3.18 17.12
C VAL A 161 -2.94 1.90 17.93
N LEU A 162 -1.71 1.73 18.39
CA LEU A 162 -1.26 0.47 18.99
C LEU A 162 -1.19 0.52 20.51
N ASN A 163 -1.49 1.70 21.08
CA ASN A 163 -1.54 1.94 22.51
C ASN A 163 -3.00 2.01 22.95
N SER A 164 -3.38 1.19 23.93
CA SER A 164 -4.74 1.13 24.46
C SER A 164 -5.23 2.49 25.01
N GLN A 165 -4.36 3.28 25.65
CA GLN A 165 -4.72 4.60 26.17
C GLN A 165 -5.07 5.59 25.05
N VAL A 166 -4.33 5.57 23.94
CA VAL A 166 -4.61 6.43 22.79
C VAL A 166 -5.85 5.95 22.05
N SER A 167 -6.09 4.64 21.99
CA SER A 167 -7.28 4.09 21.31
C SER A 167 -8.60 4.54 21.95
N LEU A 168 -8.62 4.83 23.26
CA LEU A 168 -9.81 5.33 23.97
C LEU A 168 -10.32 6.67 23.42
N TYR A 169 -9.45 7.47 22.79
CA TYR A 169 -9.83 8.72 22.13
C TYR A 169 -10.49 8.49 20.77
N VAL A 170 -10.35 7.29 20.20
CA VAL A 170 -10.96 6.89 18.93
C VAL A 170 -12.23 6.08 19.19
N THR A 171 -12.17 5.10 20.09
CA THR A 171 -13.28 4.20 20.38
C THR A 171 -13.11 3.51 21.73
N LYS A 172 -14.23 3.05 22.30
CA LYS A 172 -14.26 2.23 23.53
C LYS A 172 -14.20 0.72 23.24
N VAL A 173 -14.31 0.32 21.97
CA VAL A 173 -14.27 -1.09 21.54
C VAL A 173 -12.87 -1.44 21.06
N PHE A 174 -12.27 -2.50 21.61
CA PHE A 174 -10.90 -2.86 21.34
C PHE A 174 -10.73 -4.39 21.23
N PRO A 175 -10.16 -4.92 20.12
CA PRO A 175 -9.71 -4.20 18.94
C PRO A 175 -10.88 -3.61 18.12
N SER A 176 -10.59 -2.70 17.18
CA SER A 176 -11.59 -2.07 16.29
C SER A 176 -10.97 -1.49 15.02
N LEU A 177 -11.83 -1.31 14.00
CA LEU A 177 -11.50 -0.60 12.77
C LEU A 177 -12.44 0.60 12.64
N VAL A 178 -11.88 1.80 12.58
CA VAL A 178 -12.66 3.04 12.61
C VAL A 178 -12.41 3.84 11.35
N LEU A 179 -13.48 4.23 10.67
CA LEU A 179 -13.42 5.17 9.55
C LEU A 179 -13.65 6.57 10.10
N LEU A 180 -12.65 7.42 9.98
CA LEU A 180 -12.71 8.82 10.35
C LEU A 180 -12.75 9.67 9.08
N ASN A 181 -13.69 10.60 9.04
CA ASN A 181 -13.71 11.71 8.11
C ASN A 181 -13.46 13.00 8.90
N PHE A 182 -13.11 14.09 8.20
CA PHE A 182 -12.98 15.44 8.77
C PHE A 182 -14.19 15.82 9.63
N ASN A 183 -15.42 15.52 9.20
CA ASN A 183 -16.66 15.91 9.90
C ASN A 183 -17.28 14.82 10.79
N ASN A 184 -17.13 13.53 10.47
CA ASN A 184 -17.85 12.44 11.14
C ASN A 184 -16.93 11.25 11.44
N SER A 185 -17.22 10.51 12.50
CA SER A 185 -16.58 9.23 12.81
C SER A 185 -17.59 8.09 12.67
N LEU A 186 -17.30 7.10 11.81
CA LEU A 186 -18.04 5.85 11.73
C LEU A 186 -17.20 4.75 12.38
N VAL A 187 -17.67 4.24 13.51
CA VAL A 187 -17.04 3.15 14.25
C VAL A 187 -17.64 1.82 13.79
N ARG A 188 -16.78 0.85 13.49
CA ARG A 188 -17.16 -0.55 13.25
C ARG A 188 -16.41 -1.45 14.22
N ASP A 189 -17.11 -2.39 14.84
CA ASP A 189 -16.53 -3.34 15.80
C ASP A 189 -15.59 -4.33 15.11
N ALA A 190 -14.49 -4.76 15.74
CA ALA A 190 -13.52 -5.68 15.14
C ALA A 190 -13.97 -7.15 15.01
N PHE A 191 -15.26 -7.43 14.85
CA PHE A 191 -15.73 -8.74 14.35
C PHE A 191 -15.51 -8.86 12.83
N PHE A 192 -14.32 -8.44 12.38
CA PHE A 192 -13.99 -8.10 11.01
C PHE A 192 -13.07 -9.13 10.34
N TYR A 193 -13.12 -10.40 10.76
CA TYR A 193 -12.46 -11.46 9.99
C TYR A 193 -13.25 -11.80 8.70
N ILE A 194 -14.56 -11.51 8.68
CA ILE A 194 -15.47 -11.87 7.58
C ILE A 194 -15.80 -10.65 6.69
N GLU A 195 -15.75 -9.42 7.23
CA GLU A 195 -16.20 -8.22 6.51
C GLU A 195 -15.12 -7.46 5.73
N VAL A 196 -13.81 -7.64 6.01
CA VAL A 196 -12.74 -7.12 5.15
C VAL A 196 -12.79 -7.77 3.76
N LYS A 197 -13.11 -9.07 3.68
CA LYS A 197 -13.40 -9.77 2.41
C LYS A 197 -14.60 -9.18 1.67
N ARG A 198 -15.55 -8.55 2.37
CA ARG A 198 -16.80 -8.00 1.82
C ARG A 198 -16.69 -6.53 1.42
N LEU A 199 -15.93 -5.74 2.18
CA LEU A 199 -15.63 -4.33 1.89
C LEU A 199 -14.56 -4.19 0.79
N PHE A 200 -13.71 -5.21 0.63
CA PHE A 200 -12.76 -5.33 -0.48
C PHE A 200 -12.87 -6.72 -1.11
N PRO A 201 -13.91 -6.99 -1.92
CA PRO A 201 -14.10 -8.26 -2.63
C PRO A 201 -13.00 -8.57 -3.67
N LEU A 202 -12.00 -7.69 -3.81
CA LEU A 202 -10.98 -7.68 -4.85
C LEU A 202 -9.60 -8.18 -4.36
N LEU A 203 -9.57 -8.82 -3.19
CA LEU A 203 -8.39 -9.55 -2.68
C LEU A 203 -8.33 -11.01 -3.19
N GLU A 204 -9.23 -11.42 -4.09
CA GLU A 204 -9.30 -12.77 -4.67
C GLU A 204 -8.95 -12.85 -6.18
N GLU A 205 -8.19 -11.89 -6.73
CA GLU A 205 -7.54 -12.05 -8.05
C GLU A 205 -6.02 -12.19 -7.96
#